data_AF-A0A6C0LYC8-F1
#
_entry.id   AF-A0A6C0LYC8-F1
#
_cell.length_a   1.000
_cell.length_b   1.000
_cell.length_c   1.000
_cell.angle_alpha   90.00
_cell.angle_beta   90.00
_cell.angle_gamma   90.00
#
_symmetry.space_group_name_H-M   'P 1'
#
loop_
_entity.id
_entity.type
_entity.pdbx_description
1 polymer ?
#
loop_
_entity_poly.entity_id
_entity_poly.type
_entity_poly.pdbx_seq_one_letter_code
_entity_poly.pdbx_strand_id
1 'polypeptide(L)' 'MTLWCRSQIDIEYRIYYNVSVVDTNNMRKRCFVSECTKSAVGATAFCVAHGGGKRCSMAECTKSAVGATAFCKAHGGGKR' A
#
# COMPACT_ATOMS: atom_id res chain seq x y z
N MET A 1 -0.57 -47.80 -0.76
CA MET A 1 0.21 -46.74 -1.44
C MET A 1 -0.48 -45.40 -1.18
N THR A 2 -0.27 -44.83 0.00
CA THR A 2 -0.91 -43.59 0.46
C THR A 2 0.02 -42.41 0.17
N LEU A 3 -0.50 -41.45 -0.58
CA LEU A 3 0.13 -40.18 -0.91
C LEU A 3 0.40 -39.36 0.36
N TRP A 4 1.59 -39.51 0.95
CA TRP A 4 2.12 -38.64 1.99
C TRP A 4 3.37 -37.93 1.46
N CYS A 5 3.21 -37.01 0.51
CA CYS A 5 4.34 -36.18 0.06
C CYS A 5 3.86 -34.87 -0.55
N ARG A 6 3.45 -33.90 0.28
CA ARG A 6 3.21 -32.53 -0.18
C ARG A 6 3.30 -31.43 0.89
N SER A 7 3.86 -31.70 2.08
CA SER A 7 3.81 -30.72 3.18
C SER A 7 5.15 -30.40 3.86
N GLN A 8 6.29 -30.82 3.28
CA GLN A 8 7.63 -30.47 3.81
C GLN A 8 8.42 -29.50 2.90
N ILE A 9 7.87 -29.07 1.76
CA ILE A 9 8.61 -28.23 0.78
C ILE A 9 8.32 -26.73 0.95
N ASP A 10 7.36 -26.32 1.77
CA ASP A 10 7.01 -24.90 1.93
C ASP A 10 7.93 -24.13 2.89
N ILE A 11 8.60 -24.83 3.82
CA ILE A 11 9.39 -24.19 4.88
C ILE A 11 10.78 -23.80 4.35
N GLU A 12 11.50 -24.72 3.70
CA GLU A 12 12.87 -24.49 3.23
C GLU A 12 12.95 -23.42 2.12
N TYR A 13 11.98 -23.37 1.20
CA TYR A 13 11.99 -22.39 0.09
C TYR A 13 11.83 -20.93 0.57
N ARG A 14 11.25 -20.72 1.77
CA ARG A 14 11.08 -19.41 2.41
C ARG A 14 12.36 -18.92 3.10
N ILE A 15 13.30 -19.80 3.42
CA ILE A 15 14.56 -19.46 4.10
C ILE A 15 15.64 -19.05 3.09
N TYR A 16 15.63 -19.64 1.89
CA TYR A 16 16.64 -19.35 0.85
C TYR A 16 16.40 -18.05 0.09
N TYR A 17 15.15 -17.64 -0.13
CA TYR A 17 14.84 -16.33 -0.70
C TYR A 17 14.47 -15.34 0.41
N ASN A 18 15.46 -14.60 0.91
CA ASN A 18 15.28 -13.42 1.75
C ASN A 18 14.60 -12.25 0.98
N VAL A 19 13.46 -12.49 0.34
CA VAL A 19 12.54 -11.42 -0.07
C VAL A 19 11.68 -11.13 1.13
N SER A 20 12.14 -10.20 1.96
CA SER A 20 11.33 -9.17 2.62
C SER A 20 9.84 -9.46 2.79
N VAL A 21 9.46 -10.58 3.42
CA VAL A 21 8.16 -10.73 4.06
C VAL A 21 8.27 -10.15 5.46
N VAL A 22 8.92 -8.97 5.59
CA VAL A 22 8.47 -8.04 6.60
C VAL A 22 7.00 -7.88 6.31
N ASP A 23 6.15 -8.23 7.25
CA ASP A 23 4.72 -8.06 7.10
C ASP A 23 4.46 -6.67 6.52
N THR A 24 4.11 -6.59 5.24
CA THR A 24 3.58 -5.38 4.61
C THR A 24 2.24 -5.00 5.25
N ASN A 25 1.80 -5.77 6.24
CA ASN A 25 0.65 -5.55 7.10
C ASN A 25 1.03 -4.59 8.25
N ASN A 26 0.90 -3.29 7.97
CA ASN A 26 0.60 -2.27 8.98
C ASN A 26 1.75 -1.75 9.87
N MET A 27 2.94 -1.52 9.32
CA MET A 27 3.83 -0.48 9.86
C MET A 27 3.23 0.89 9.48
N ARG A 28 2.43 1.50 10.35
CA ARG A 28 1.91 2.87 10.14
C ARG A 28 3.06 3.86 10.13
N LYS A 29 3.62 4.11 8.94
CA LYS A 29 4.68 5.10 8.72
C LYS A 29 4.14 6.49 9.04
N ARG A 30 4.93 7.34 9.69
CA ARG A 30 4.59 8.77 9.92
C ARG A 30 4.93 9.59 8.69
N CYS A 31 4.28 10.74 8.54
CA CYS A 31 4.64 11.72 7.52
C CYS A 31 6.10 12.17 7.71
N PHE A 32 6.84 12.27 6.61
CA PHE A 32 8.25 12.67 6.63
C PHE A 32 8.46 14.16 6.93
N VAL A 33 7.44 15.00 6.69
CA VAL A 33 7.48 16.43 6.99
C VAL A 33 7.74 16.67 8.49
N SER A 34 8.73 17.51 8.80
CA SER A 34 9.06 17.94 10.15
C SER A 34 7.84 18.51 10.86
N GLU A 35 7.68 18.20 12.14
CA GLU A 35 6.53 18.63 12.98
C GLU A 35 5.16 18.09 12.52
N CYS A 36 5.10 17.19 11.53
CA CYS A 36 3.85 16.54 11.14
C CYS A 36 3.60 15.29 11.99
N THR A 37 2.58 15.33 12.84
CA THR A 37 2.12 14.19 13.65
C THR A 37 1.21 13.21 12.88
N LYS A 38 0.86 13.54 11.62
CA LYS A 38 -0.06 12.74 10.81
C LYS A 38 0.63 11.49 10.25
N SER A 39 -0.13 10.41 10.14
CA SER A 39 0.34 9.17 9.52
C SER A 39 0.47 9.32 8.00
N ALA A 40 1.50 8.70 7.45
CA ALA A 40 1.65 8.53 6.02
C ALA A 40 0.62 7.53 5.47
N VAL A 41 0.23 7.73 4.22
CA VAL A 41 -0.86 6.96 3.61
C VAL A 41 -0.36 6.10 2.46
N GLY A 42 -0.67 4.81 2.53
CA GLY A 42 -0.31 3.81 1.51
C GLY A 42 1.19 3.55 1.44
N ALA A 43 1.72 3.46 0.22
CA ALA A 43 3.15 3.27 -0.03
C ALA A 43 3.97 4.56 0.06
N THR A 44 3.34 5.71 0.31
CA THR A 44 4.02 7.01 0.37
C THR A 44 4.57 7.29 1.78
N ALA A 45 5.57 8.16 1.87
CA ALA A 45 6.11 8.66 3.14
C ALA A 45 5.38 9.93 3.66
N PHE A 46 4.27 10.32 3.02
CA PHE A 46 3.57 11.57 3.33
C PHE A 46 2.15 11.31 3.78
N CYS A 47 1.61 12.19 4.64
CA CYS A 47 0.18 12.17 4.98
C CYS A 47 -0.65 12.79 3.85
N VAL A 48 -1.97 12.62 3.91
CA VAL A 48 -2.91 13.15 2.89
C VAL A 48 -2.68 14.64 2.59
N ALA A 49 -2.41 15.45 3.62
CA ALA A 49 -2.18 16.88 3.47
C ALA A 49 -0.85 17.22 2.77
N HIS A 50 0.17 16.37 2.91
CA HIS A 50 1.53 16.63 2.43
C HIS A 50 1.92 15.85 1.18
N GLY A 51 1.04 15.05 0.60
CA GLY A 51 1.49 14.17 -0.48
C GLY A 51 0.76 12.87 -0.62
N GLY A 52 0.31 12.33 0.51
CA GLY A 52 -0.01 10.93 0.67
C GLY A 52 -1.30 10.47 0.02
N GLY A 53 -1.35 9.16 -0.21
CA GLY A 53 -2.49 8.50 -0.85
C GLY A 53 -2.43 8.55 -2.38
N LYS A 54 -3.41 7.92 -3.02
CA LYS A 54 -3.50 7.91 -4.48
C LYS A 54 -3.97 9.27 -5.00
N ARG A 55 -3.37 9.74 -6.11
CA ARG A 55 -3.78 10.97 -6.80
C ARG A 55 -4.67 10.64 -7.99
N CYS A 56 -5.46 11.62 -8.41
CA CYS A 56 -6.26 11.52 -9.61
C CYS A 56 -5.33 11.35 -10.82
N SER A 57 -5.55 10.31 -11.62
CA SER A 57 -4.79 10.06 -12.86
C SER A 57 -5.15 11.01 -14.00
N MET A 58 -6.03 11.99 -13.79
CA MET A 58 -6.35 12.97 -14.82
C MET A 58 -5.23 14.00 -14.91
N ALA A 59 -4.85 14.36 -16.14
CA ALA A 59 -3.87 15.40 -16.40
C ALA A 59 -4.22 16.69 -15.65
N GLU A 60 -3.20 17.34 -15.08
CA GLU A 60 -3.31 18.59 -14.32
C GLU A 60 -4.22 18.53 -13.08
N CYS A 61 -4.64 17.34 -12.64
CA CYS A 61 -5.45 17.20 -11.43
C CYS A 61 -4.60 16.87 -10.21
N THR A 62 -4.53 17.80 -9.25
CA THR A 62 -3.81 17.60 -7.98
C THR A 62 -4.65 16.93 -6.89
N LYS A 63 -5.95 16.68 -7.16
CA LYS A 63 -6.91 16.14 -6.19
C LYS A 63 -6.63 14.66 -5.90
N SER A 64 -6.93 14.23 -4.68
CA SER A 64 -6.79 12.84 -4.26
C SER A 64 -7.83 11.94 -4.92
N ALA A 65 -7.41 10.74 -5.31
CA ALA A 65 -8.32 9.73 -5.79
C ALA A 65 -9.15 9.17 -4.63
N VAL A 66 -10.39 8.80 -4.91
CA VAL A 66 -11.37 8.38 -3.89
C VAL A 66 -11.70 6.89 -4.06
N GLY A 67 -11.59 6.14 -2.96
CA GLY A 67 -11.88 4.71 -2.92
C GLY A 67 -10.84 3.86 -3.66
N ALA A 68 -11.30 2.78 -4.29
CA ALA A 68 -10.45 1.90 -5.11
C ALA A 68 -10.13 2.48 -6.50
N THR A 69 -10.74 3.61 -6.87
CA THR A 69 -10.57 4.22 -8.20
C THR A 69 -9.28 5.03 -8.29
N ALA A 70 -8.82 5.26 -9.53
CA ALA A 70 -7.68 6.13 -9.83
C ALA A 70 -8.08 7.61 -10.01
N PHE A 71 -9.34 7.97 -9.75
CA PHE A 71 -9.86 9.30 -10.02
C PHE A 71 -10.36 9.99 -8.75
N CYS A 72 -10.34 11.32 -8.74
CA CYS A 72 -10.94 12.12 -7.68
C CYS A 72 -12.46 12.22 -7.86
N LYS A 73 -13.17 12.73 -6.85
CA LYS A 73 -14.63 12.90 -6.89
C LYS A 73 -15.15 13.60 -8.15
N ALA A 74 -14.42 14.59 -8.67
CA ALA A 74 -14.80 15.33 -9.87
C ALA A 74 -14.57 14.55 -11.17
N HIS A 75 -13.61 13.62 -11.18
CA HIS A 75 -13.19 12.87 -12.37
C HIS A 75 -13.70 11.43 -12.37
N GLY A 76 -14.82 11.18 -11.68
CA GLY A 76 -15.45 9.85 -11.61
C GLY A 76 -15.01 8.98 -10.43
N GLY A 77 -14.26 9.55 -9.49
CA GLY A 77 -13.86 8.90 -8.25
C GLY A 77 -14.97 8.84 -7.22
N GLY A 78 -15.02 7.74 -6.47
CA GLY A 78 -16.07 7.51 -5.50
C GLY A 78 -17.32 6.96 -6.15
N LYS A 79 -17.49 5.65 -6.06
CA LYS A 79 -18.77 4.97 -6.16
C LYS A 79 -18.85 4.00 -4.99
N ARG A 80 -20.02 4.04 -4.33
CA ARG A 80 -20.38 3.28 -3.13
C ARG A 80 -20.26 1.78 -3.37
#